data_AF-A0A920IP88-F1
#
_entry.id   AF-A0A920IP88-F1
#
_cell.length_a   1.000
_cell.length_b   1.000
_cell.length_c   1.000
_cell.angle_alpha   90.00
_cell.angle_beta   90.00
_cell.angle_gamma   90.00
#
_symmetry.space_group_name_H-M   'P 1'
#
loop_
_entity.id
_entity.type
_entity.pdbx_description
1 polymer ?
#
loop_
_entity_poly.entity_id
_entity_poly.type
_entity_poly.pdbx_seq_one_letter_code
_entity_poly.pdbx_strand_id
1 'polypeptide(L)' 'MEVASKSVKPLSFELGGKNAAIVFSDADIEAAVKGVVRSVFSNSGQICLCTERVYVQQDIFDSFVSRLTEAVQALF' A
#
# COMPACT_ATOMS: atom_id res chain seq x y z
N MET A 1 -19.17 -18.23 1.25
CA MET A 1 -19.86 -18.92 0.14
C MET A 1 -20.79 -20.05 0.61
N GLU A 2 -20.53 -20.71 1.74
CA GLU A 2 -21.31 -21.86 2.26
C GLU A 2 -22.84 -21.68 2.19
N VAL A 3 -23.37 -20.56 2.69
CA VAL A 3 -24.82 -20.28 2.64
C VAL A 3 -25.33 -20.14 1.20
N ALA A 4 -24.59 -19.44 0.33
CA ALA A 4 -24.98 -19.18 -1.04
C ALA A 4 -24.94 -20.45 -1.92
N SER A 5 -24.06 -21.41 -1.60
CA SER A 5 -23.91 -22.68 -2.33
C SER A 5 -25.21 -23.49 -2.42
N LYS A 6 -26.09 -23.38 -1.41
CA LYS A 6 -27.37 -24.10 -1.34
C LYS A 6 -28.39 -23.65 -2.41
N SER A 7 -28.20 -22.47 -2.99
CA SER A 7 -29.17 -21.85 -3.92
C SER A 7 -28.54 -21.29 -5.19
N VAL A 8 -27.24 -21.54 -5.41
CA VAL A 8 -26.47 -21.13 -6.61
C VAL A 8 -26.66 -19.64 -6.95
N LYS A 9 -26.78 -18.79 -5.93
CA LYS A 9 -26.94 -17.34 -6.12
C LYS A 9 -25.62 -16.75 -6.66
N PRO A 10 -25.66 -15.85 -7.65
CA PRO A 10 -24.48 -15.06 -8.04
C PRO A 10 -23.93 -14.27 -6.85
N LEU A 11 -22.60 -14.20 -6.74
CA LEU A 11 -21.89 -13.49 -5.66
C LEU A 11 -20.79 -12.59 -6.24
N SER A 12 -20.53 -11.49 -5.54
CA SER A 12 -19.37 -10.61 -5.74
C SER A 12 -18.71 -10.36 -4.39
N PHE A 13 -17.38 -10.49 -4.31
CA PHE A 13 -16.64 -10.38 -3.06
C PHE A 13 -15.45 -9.44 -3.20
N GLU A 14 -15.34 -8.49 -2.28
CA GLU A 14 -14.19 -7.61 -2.09
C GLU A 14 -13.73 -7.78 -0.64
N LEU A 15 -12.63 -8.50 -0.43
CA LEU A 15 -12.24 -9.04 0.89
C LEU A 15 -10.93 -8.43 1.41
N GLY A 16 -10.51 -7.30 0.83
CA GLY A 16 -9.25 -6.64 1.14
C GLY A 16 -8.04 -7.34 0.52
N GLY A 17 -6.85 -7.01 1.04
CA GLY A 17 -5.59 -7.54 0.54
C GLY A 17 -4.43 -7.23 1.48
N LYS A 18 -3.26 -7.80 1.19
CA LYS A 18 -1.98 -7.44 1.83
C LYS A 18 -1.10 -6.76 0.79
N ASN A 19 -1.56 -5.59 0.32
CA ASN A 19 -1.06 -4.97 -0.89
C ASN A 19 0.40 -4.52 -0.74
N ALA A 20 1.15 -4.61 -1.83
CA ALA A 20 2.57 -4.27 -1.86
C ALA A 20 2.82 -3.04 -2.75
N ALA A 21 3.67 -2.14 -2.28
CA ALA A 21 4.37 -1.19 -3.12
C ALA A 21 5.77 -1.75 -3.42
N ILE A 22 6.20 -1.67 -4.68
CA ILE A 22 7.53 -2.12 -5.12
C ILE A 22 8.21 -0.94 -5.80
N VAL A 23 9.34 -0.49 -5.26
CA VAL A 23 10.06 0.71 -5.71
C VAL A 23 11.43 0.30 -6.25
N PHE A 24 11.64 0.47 -7.55
CA PHE A 24 12.90 0.22 -8.22
C PHE A 24 13.81 1.46 -8.20
N SER A 25 15.10 1.27 -8.42
CA SER A 25 16.12 2.33 -8.36
C SER A 25 15.95 3.40 -9.45
N ASP A 26 15.22 3.10 -10.51
CA ASP A 26 14.90 4.00 -11.62
C ASP A 26 13.56 4.74 -11.44
N ALA A 27 12.85 4.48 -10.34
CA ALA A 27 11.62 5.19 -10.02
C ALA A 27 11.89 6.66 -9.66
N ASP A 28 10.92 7.52 -9.96
CA ASP A 28 10.87 8.86 -9.36
C ASP A 28 10.62 8.69 -7.84
N ILE A 29 11.69 8.93 -7.05
CA ILE A 29 11.67 8.74 -5.60
C ILE A 29 10.66 9.66 -4.92
N GLU A 30 10.51 10.91 -5.37
CA GLU A 30 9.57 11.85 -4.74
C GLU A 30 8.13 11.43 -4.99
N ALA A 31 7.82 11.06 -6.22
CA ALA A 31 6.51 10.54 -6.58
C ALA A 31 6.20 9.23 -5.82
N ALA A 32 7.20 8.34 -5.71
CA ALA A 32 7.07 7.08 -4.99
C ALA A 32 6.81 7.31 -3.49
N VAL A 33 7.57 8.18 -2.82
CA VAL A 33 7.36 8.52 -1.40
C VAL A 33 5.96 9.10 -1.20
N LYS A 34 5.55 10.09 -2.01
CA LYS A 34 4.21 10.68 -1.91
C LYS A 34 3.10 9.64 -2.11
N GLY A 35 3.27 8.75 -3.08
CA GLY A 35 2.35 7.65 -3.35
C GLY A 35 2.25 6.69 -2.17
N VAL A 36 3.39 6.28 -1.61
CA VAL A 36 3.45 5.39 -0.44
C VAL A 36 2.78 6.05 0.77
N VAL A 37 3.13 7.29 1.11
CA VAL A 37 2.51 8.03 2.23
C VAL A 37 0.98 8.04 2.10
N ARG A 38 0.45 8.42 0.94
CA ARG A 38 -1.00 8.42 0.71
C ARG A 38 -1.57 7.01 0.87
N SER A 39 -0.97 6.01 0.24
CA SER A 39 -1.50 4.64 0.22
C SER A 39 -1.41 3.91 1.56
N VAL A 40 -0.48 4.30 2.45
CA VAL A 40 -0.31 3.69 3.77
C VAL A 40 -1.19 4.38 4.82
N PHE A 41 -1.24 5.72 4.83
CA PHE A 41 -1.80 6.47 5.96
C PHE A 41 -3.21 7.04 5.72
N SER A 42 -3.76 6.97 4.50
CA SER A 42 -5.14 7.38 4.25
C SER A 42 -6.13 6.59 5.11
N ASN A 43 -7.09 7.27 5.73
CA ASN A 43 -8.06 6.65 6.67
C ASN A 43 -7.38 5.82 7.77
N SER A 44 -6.20 6.25 8.22
CA SER A 44 -5.36 5.52 9.18
C SER A 44 -5.04 4.09 8.75
N GLY A 45 -4.87 3.86 7.44
CA GLY A 45 -4.58 2.55 6.85
C GLY A 45 -5.79 1.64 6.66
N GLN A 46 -6.99 2.07 7.05
CA GLN A 46 -8.20 1.23 7.01
C GLN A 46 -8.91 1.34 5.66
N ILE A 47 -8.21 0.98 4.58
CA ILE A 47 -8.75 0.90 3.22
C ILE A 47 -8.33 -0.44 2.62
N CYS A 48 -9.24 -1.15 1.94
CA CYS A 48 -8.96 -2.45 1.31
C CYS A 48 -7.75 -2.43 0.35
N LEU A 49 -7.46 -1.26 -0.22
CA LEU A 49 -6.40 -1.00 -1.19
C LEU A 49 -5.13 -0.40 -0.56
N CYS A 50 -5.09 -0.19 0.76
CA CYS A 50 -3.93 0.39 1.42
C CYS A 50 -2.70 -0.49 1.24
N THR A 51 -1.54 0.17 1.12
CA THR A 51 -0.24 -0.51 1.07
C THR A 51 0.12 -0.98 2.47
N GLU A 52 0.44 -2.26 2.58
CA GLU A 52 0.76 -2.91 3.86
C GLU A 52 2.22 -3.35 3.92
N ARG A 53 2.87 -3.44 2.76
CA ARG A 53 4.28 -3.84 2.61
C ARG A 53 4.91 -2.97 1.53
N VAL A 54 6.10 -2.44 1.81
CA VAL A 54 6.87 -1.66 0.86
C VAL A 54 8.18 -2.38 0.63
N TYR A 55 8.44 -2.77 -0.61
CA TYR A 55 9.68 -3.37 -1.06
C TYR A 55 10.45 -2.33 -1.87
N VAL A 56 11.70 -2.11 -1.52
CA VAL A 56 12.54 -1.08 -2.14
C VAL A 56 13.83 -1.74 -2.61
N GLN A 57 14.25 -1.45 -3.84
CA GLN A 57 15.51 -1.95 -4.38
C GLN A 57 16.69 -1.45 -3.55
N GLN A 58 17.65 -2.34 -3.30
CA GLN A 58 18.74 -2.15 -2.35
C GLN A 58 19.46 -0.81 -2.48
N ASP A 59 19.78 -0.39 -3.71
CA ASP A 59 20.60 0.81 -3.97
C ASP A 59 19.94 2.13 -3.54
N ILE A 60 18.62 2.15 -3.38
CA ILE A 60 17.85 3.34 -2.96
C ILE A 60 17.17 3.16 -1.60
N PHE A 61 17.36 2.03 -0.93
CA PHE A 61 16.63 1.67 0.29
C PHE A 61 16.74 2.73 1.38
N ASP A 62 17.97 3.09 1.77
CA ASP A 62 18.21 4.03 2.88
C ASP A 62 17.67 5.43 2.57
N SER A 63 17.88 5.91 1.35
CA SER A 63 17.37 7.22 0.92
C SER A 63 15.85 7.27 0.91
N PHE A 64 15.21 6.19 0.41
CA PHE A 64 13.76 6.09 0.40
C PHE A 64 13.18 6.05 1.81
N VAL A 65 13.76 5.27 2.73
CA VAL A 65 13.31 5.17 4.12
C VAL A 65 13.43 6.51 4.85
N SER A 66 14.55 7.24 4.67
CA SER A 66 14.72 8.58 5.27
C SER A 66 13.63 9.54 4.82
N ARG A 67 13.44 9.66 3.49
CA ARG A 67 12.44 10.56 2.89
C ARG A 67 11.01 10.18 3.26
N LEU A 68 10.70 8.88 3.29
CA LEU A 68 9.40 8.40 3.77
C LEU A 68 9.17 8.78 5.23
N THR A 69 10.18 8.63 6.09
CA THR A 69 10.09 9.00 7.51
C THR A 69 9.82 10.50 7.68
N GLU A 70 10.58 11.34 6.99
CA GLU A 70 10.40 12.80 6.98
C GLU A 70 9.00 13.19 6.51
N ALA A 71 8.54 12.60 5.40
CA ALA A 71 7.21 12.88 4.84
C ALA A 71 6.08 12.45 5.79
N VAL A 72 6.24 11.35 6.52
CA VAL A 72 5.26 10.89 7.52
C VAL A 72 5.26 11.78 8.76
N GLN A 73 6.43 12.22 9.22
CA GLN A 73 6.51 13.16 10.35
C GLN A 73 5.79 14.48 10.05
N ALA A 74 5.81 14.94 8.80
CA ALA A 74 5.11 16.15 8.36
C ALA A 74 3.58 16.01 8.21
N LEU A 75 3.01 14.81 8.42
CA LEU A 75 1.55 14.62 8.45
C LEU A 75 0.90 15.08 9.77
N PHE A 76 1.71 15.30 10.81
CA PHE A 76 1.30 15.64 12.17
C PHE A 76 1.89 16.99 12.60
#